data_AF-A0A523Y1P8-F1
#
_entry.id   AF-A0A523Y1P8-F1
#
_cell.length_a   1.000
_cell.length_b   1.000
_cell.length_c   1.000
_cell.angle_alpha   90.00
_cell.angle_beta   90.00
_cell.angle_gamma   90.00
#
_symmetry.space_group_name_H-M   'P 1'
#
loop_
_entity.id
_entity.type
_entity.pdbx_description
1 polymer ?
#
loop_
_entity_poly.entity_id
_entity_poly.type
_entity_poly.pdbx_seq_one_letter_code
_entity_poly.pdbx_strand_id
1 'polypeptide(L)'
;MAWKKQFDEEEVLHRAMKAFWSRGYAATSVQDLVRSMGINKGSIYDTYGNKRGLFIKALRLYNDKRKALLAGLERSGSSISAIRGLFQSRIDEIF
;
A
#
# COMPACT_ATOMS: atom_id res chain seq x y z
N MET A 1 -2.98 -9.62 -29.75
CA MET A 1 -1.91 -9.99 -28.78
C MET A 1 -1.69 -8.79 -27.88
N ALA A 2 -2.06 -8.85 -26.61
CA ALA A 2 -1.97 -7.71 -25.69
C ALA A 2 -0.69 -7.83 -24.85
N TRP A 3 0.27 -6.93 -25.08
CA TRP A 3 1.40 -6.74 -24.17
C TRP A 3 0.85 -6.30 -22.81
N LYS A 4 0.64 -7.26 -21.89
CA LYS A 4 0.27 -6.94 -20.52
C LYS A 4 1.55 -6.48 -19.82
N LYS A 5 1.77 -5.17 -19.78
CA LYS A 5 2.81 -4.58 -18.94
C LYS A 5 2.49 -5.01 -17.50
N GLN A 6 3.22 -6.01 -16.99
CA GLN A 6 3.12 -6.41 -15.60
C GLN A 6 3.58 -5.21 -14.78
N PHE A 7 2.65 -4.65 -14.01
CA PHE A 7 2.99 -3.63 -13.02
C PHE A 7 3.47 -4.32 -11.75
N ASP A 8 4.29 -3.63 -10.98
CA ASP A 8 4.62 -4.05 -9.62
C ASP A 8 3.35 -3.91 -8.76
N GLU A 9 2.79 -5.04 -8.33
CA GLU A 9 1.56 -5.07 -7.56
C GLU A 9 1.72 -4.40 -6.19
N GLU A 10 2.89 -4.51 -5.56
CA GLU A 10 3.12 -3.91 -4.25
C GLU A 10 3.15 -2.39 -4.35
N GLU A 11 3.87 -1.85 -5.34
CA GLU A 11 3.96 -0.41 -5.58
C GLU A 11 2.59 0.17 -5.96
N VAL A 12 1.82 -0.53 -6.80
CA VAL A 12 0.46 -0.14 -7.17
C VAL A 12 -0.47 -0.12 -5.96
N LEU A 13 -0.45 -1.17 -5.13
CA LEU A 13 -1.24 -1.24 -3.90
C LEU A 13 -0.82 -0.17 -2.89
N HIS A 14 0.47 0.15 -2.81
CA HIS A 14 0.98 1.21 -1.96
C HIS A 14 0.45 2.59 -2.38
N ARG A 15 0.42 2.88 -3.68
CA ARG A 15 -0.18 4.11 -4.22
C ARG A 15 -1.69 4.17 -3.99
N ALA A 16 -2.40 3.07 -4.20
CA ALA A 16 -3.84 2.97 -3.90
C ALA A 16 -4.12 3.25 -2.43
N MET A 17 -3.32 2.66 -1.53
CA MET A 17 -3.41 2.87 -0.09
C MET A 17 -3.24 4.36 0.28
N LYS A 18 -2.21 5.03 -0.27
CA LYS A 18 -2.01 6.48 -0.07
C LYS A 18 -3.20 7.30 -0.55
N ALA A 19 -3.78 6.97 -1.71
CA ALA A 19 -4.97 7.65 -2.23
C ALA A 19 -6.20 7.45 -1.31
N PHE A 20 -6.40 6.24 -0.78
CA PHE A 20 -7.47 5.97 0.18
C PHE A 20 -7.24 6.65 1.53
N TRP A 21 -6.00 6.75 2.02
CA TRP A 21 -5.71 7.47 3.27
C TRP A 21 -5.94 8.97 3.16
N SER A 22 -5.54 9.58 2.05
CA SER A 22 -5.66 11.02 1.87
C SER A 22 -7.12 11.49 1.76
N ARG A 23 -8.01 10.70 1.15
CA ARG A 23 -9.38 11.12 0.81
C ARG A 23 -10.48 10.27 1.44
N GLY A 24 -10.14 9.13 2.00
CA GLY A 24 -11.10 8.13 2.47
C GLY A 24 -11.66 7.25 1.35
N TYR A 25 -12.20 6.08 1.72
CA TYR A 25 -12.73 5.12 0.74
C TYR A 25 -13.85 5.71 -0.11
N ALA A 26 -14.83 6.39 0.49
CA ALA A 26 -16.01 6.89 -0.24
C ALA A 26 -15.63 7.94 -1.30
N ALA A 27 -14.79 8.92 -0.95
CA ALA A 27 -14.46 10.05 -1.82
C ALA A 27 -13.42 9.72 -2.92
N THR A 28 -12.69 8.61 -2.83
CA THR A 28 -11.72 8.20 -3.86
C THR A 28 -12.40 7.52 -5.03
N SER A 29 -12.46 8.13 -6.22
CA SER A 29 -13.06 7.50 -7.41
C SER A 29 -12.14 6.46 -8.06
N VAL A 30 -12.69 5.59 -8.92
CA VAL A 30 -11.87 4.66 -9.74
C VAL A 30 -10.92 5.43 -10.68
N GLN A 31 -11.32 6.62 -11.15
CA GLN A 31 -10.45 7.47 -11.96
C GLN A 31 -9.31 8.08 -11.15
N ASP A 32 -9.55 8.47 -9.90
CA ASP A 32 -8.46 8.88 -9.00
C ASP A 32 -7.46 7.75 -8.78
N LEU A 33 -7.96 6.52 -8.60
CA LEU A 33 -7.14 5.33 -8.43
C LEU A 33 -6.29 5.07 -9.67
N VAL A 34 -6.88 5.06 -10.86
CA VAL A 34 -6.17 4.95 -12.16
C VAL A 34 -5.05 5.98 -12.26
N ARG A 35 -5.34 7.25 -11.98
CA ARG A 35 -4.34 8.33 -12.01
C ARG A 35 -3.23 8.11 -10.99
N SER A 36 -3.57 7.73 -9.75
CA SER A 36 -2.59 7.53 -8.69
C SER A 36 -1.68 6.33 -8.93
N MET A 37 -2.23 5.23 -9.43
CA MET A 37 -1.52 3.96 -9.63
C MET A 37 -0.76 3.92 -10.95
N GLY A 38 -1.13 4.74 -11.93
CA GLY A 38 -0.53 4.71 -13.27
C GLY A 38 -0.92 3.48 -14.09
N ILE A 39 -2.03 2.82 -13.75
CA ILE A 39 -2.56 1.65 -14.46
C ILE A 39 -3.92 1.95 -15.07
N ASN A 40 -4.33 1.19 -16.09
CA ASN A 40 -5.63 1.37 -16.70
C ASN A 40 -6.77 0.80 -15.83
N LYS A 41 -8.01 1.25 -16.11
CA LYS A 41 -9.22 0.81 -15.39
C LYS A 41 -9.49 -0.69 -15.54
N GLY A 42 -9.16 -1.29 -16.69
CA GLY A 42 -9.31 -2.72 -16.93
C GLY A 42 -8.45 -3.56 -15.97
N SER A 43 -7.19 -3.18 -15.77
CA SER A 43 -6.29 -3.83 -14.81
C SER A 43 -6.84 -3.82 -13.37
N ILE A 44 -7.61 -2.79 -12.99
CA ILE A 44 -8.25 -2.77 -11.67
C ILE A 44 -9.29 -3.87 -11.55
N TYR A 45 -10.16 -4.01 -12.55
CA TYR A 45 -11.22 -5.02 -12.51
C TYR A 45 -10.69 -6.43 -12.74
N ASP A 46 -9.72 -6.60 -13.63
CA ASP A 46 -9.10 -7.90 -13.92
C ASP A 46 -8.35 -8.46 -12.71
N THR A 47 -7.60 -7.61 -11.99
CA THR A 47 -6.73 -8.05 -10.88
C THR A 47 -7.42 -7.98 -9.52
N TYR A 48 -8.22 -6.94 -9.28
CA TYR A 48 -8.80 -6.67 -7.96
C TYR A 48 -10.32 -6.81 -7.92
N GLY A 49 -10.97 -7.09 -9.04
CA GLY A 49 -12.41 -7.29 -9.16
C GLY A 49 -13.23 -5.99 -9.12
N ASN A 50 -12.97 -5.11 -8.14
CA ASN A 50 -13.61 -3.79 -8.01
C ASN A 50 -12.84 -2.88 -7.03
N LYS A 51 -13.33 -1.65 -6.84
CA LYS A 51 -12.76 -0.67 -5.89
C LYS A 51 -12.67 -1.22 -4.45
N ARG A 52 -13.66 -1.99 -4.00
CA ARG A 52 -13.67 -2.61 -2.67
C ARG A 52 -12.59 -3.68 -2.54
N GLY A 53 -12.43 -4.53 -3.57
CA GLY A 53 -11.38 -5.54 -3.62
C GLY A 53 -9.99 -4.92 -3.58
N LEU A 54 -9.77 -3.85 -4.36
CA LEU A 54 -8.53 -3.07 -4.32
C LEU A 54 -8.29 -2.46 -2.92
N PHE A 55 -9.32 -1.88 -2.30
CA PHE A 55 -9.23 -1.33 -0.95
C PHE A 55 -8.84 -2.38 0.09
N ILE A 56 -9.47 -3.56 0.07
CA ILE A 56 -9.14 -4.67 0.98
C ILE A 56 -7.69 -5.14 0.78
N LYS A 57 -7.23 -5.23 -0.48
CA LYS A 57 -5.84 -5.61 -0.79
C LYS A 57 -4.84 -4.57 -0.27
N ALA A 58 -5.13 -3.28 -0.44
CA ALA A 58 -4.32 -2.20 0.11
C ALA A 58 -4.25 -2.26 1.65
N LEU A 59 -5.38 -2.53 2.33
CA LEU A 59 -5.39 -2.71 3.79
C LEU A 59 -4.61 -3.95 4.25
N ARG A 60 -4.65 -5.05 3.49
CA ARG A 60 -3.85 -6.23 3.79
C ARG A 60 -2.36 -5.93 3.69
N LEU A 61 -1.93 -5.26 2.63
CA LEU A 61 -0.55 -4.82 2.46
C LEU A 61 -0.08 -3.98 3.66
N TYR A 62 -0.89 -3.01 4.10
CA TYR A 62 -0.61 -2.24 5.31
C TYR A 62 -0.40 -3.12 6.54
N ASN A 63 -1.35 -4.04 6.79
CA ASN A 63 -1.31 -4.90 7.97
C ASN A 63 -0.10 -5.84 7.95
N ASP A 64 0.27 -6.36 6.79
CA ASP A 64 1.41 -7.25 6.62
C ASP A 64 2.74 -6.49 6.83
N LYS A 65 2.87 -5.29 6.28
CA LYS A 65 4.02 -4.39 6.57
C LYS A 65 4.11 -4.06 8.06
N ARG A 66 2.98 -3.78 8.71
CA ARG A 66 2.92 -3.50 10.15
C ARG A 66 3.30 -4.71 11.00
N LYS A 67 2.86 -5.91 10.64
CA LYS A 67 3.24 -7.15 11.34
C LYS A 67 4.73 -7.43 11.21
N ALA A 68 5.29 -7.29 10.00
CA ALA A 68 6.72 -7.48 9.77
C ALA A 68 7.56 -6.51 10.61
N LEU A 69 7.11 -5.26 10.72
CA LEU A 69 7.72 -4.24 11.56
C LEU A 69 7.70 -4.61 13.05
N LEU A 70 6.54 -5.02 13.58
CA LEU A 70 6.39 -5.44 14.98
C LEU A 70 7.24 -6.67 15.31
N ALA A 71 7.25 -7.66 14.41
CA ALA A 71 8.11 -8.84 14.58
C ALA A 71 9.61 -8.47 14.60
N GLY A 72 10.02 -7.41 13.89
CA GLY A 72 11.38 -6.86 13.98
C GLY A 72 11.69 -6.24 15.35
N LEU A 73 10.73 -5.54 15.95
CA LEU A 73 10.87 -4.98 17.29
C LEU A 73 10.94 -6.07 18.37
N GLU A 74 10.09 -7.09 18.28
CA GLU A 74 10.08 -8.20 19.22
C GLU A 74 11.44 -8.93 19.22
N ARG A 75 12.00 -9.20 18.04
CA ARG A 75 13.33 -9.83 17.91
C ARG A 75 14.48 -8.99 18.46
N SER A 76 14.36 -7.65 18.45
CA SER A 76 15.40 -6.73 18.96
C SER A 76 15.26 -6.44 20.46
N GLY A 77 14.45 -7.23 21.18
CA GLY A 77 14.28 -7.12 22.63
C GLY A 77 13.41 -5.94 23.06
N SER A 78 12.67 -5.31 22.14
CA SER A 78 11.77 -4.17 22.42
C SER A 78 12.43 -3.03 23.22
N SER A 79 13.72 -2.81 23.00
CA SER A 79 14.46 -1.72 23.65
C SER A 79 14.04 -0.35 23.13
N ILE A 80 14.28 0.71 23.91
CA ILE A 80 14.01 2.09 23.46
C ILE A 80 14.81 2.45 22.19
N SER A 81 15.99 1.84 22.02
CA SER A 81 16.81 1.96 20.81
C SER A 81 16.14 1.34 19.58
N ALA A 82 15.49 0.19 19.74
CA ALA A 82 14.73 -0.44 18.66
C ALA A 82 13.50 0.40 18.26
N ILE A 83 12.78 0.94 19.23
CA ILE A 83 11.66 1.85 19.00
C ILE A 83 12.15 3.11 18.27
N ARG A 84 13.27 3.69 18.71
CA ARG A 84 13.89 4.86 18.04
C ARG A 84 14.28 4.54 16.59
N GLY A 85 14.93 3.41 16.35
CA GLY A 85 15.30 2.97 15.00
C GLY A 85 14.10 2.79 14.09
N LEU A 86 13.00 2.26 14.62
CA LEU A 86 11.73 2.16 13.90
C LEU A 86 11.18 3.53 13.50
N PHE A 87 11.10 4.48 14.42
CA PHE A 87 10.63 5.83 14.08
C PHE A 87 11.56 6.52 13.07
N GLN A 88 12.88 6.37 13.22
CA GLN A 88 13.85 6.95 12.31
C GLN A 88 13.68 6.40 10.88
N SER A 89 13.59 5.07 10.72
CA SER A 89 13.37 4.46 9.41
C SER A 89 12.10 4.95 8.69
N ARG A 90 11.05 5.32 9.44
CA ARG A 90 9.81 5.86 8.87
C ARG A 90 9.91 7.34 8.52
N ILE A 91 10.70 8.11 9.26
CA ILE A 91 10.99 9.50 8.94
C ILE A 91 11.80 9.56 7.64
N ASP A 92 12.82 8.72 7.51
CA ASP A 92 13.68 8.65 6.31
C ASP A 92 12.94 8.13 5.06
N GLU A 93 11.80 7.45 5.22
CA GLU A 93 10.93 7.03 4.11
C GLU A 93 10.00 8.16 3.63
N ILE A 94 9.83 9.21 4.44
CA ILE A 94 8.94 10.35 4.19
C ILE A 94 9.70 11.58 3.66
N PHE A 95 10.99 11.73 4.02
CA PHE A 95 11.87 12.85 3.64
C PHE A 95 13.08 12.35 2.84
#